data_AF-A0A3A6N4C9-F1
#
_entry.id   AF-A0A3A6N4C9-F1
#
_cell.length_a   1.000
_cell.length_b   1.000
_cell.length_c   1.000
_cell.angle_alpha   90.00
_cell.angle_beta   90.00
_cell.angle_gamma   90.00
#
_symmetry.space_group_name_H-M   'P 1'
#
loop_
_entity.id
_entity.type
_entity.pdbx_description
1 polymer ?
#
loop_
_entity_poly.entity_id
_entity_poly.type
_entity_poly.pdbx_seq_one_letter_code
_entity_poly.pdbx_strand_id
1 'polypeptide(L)'
;MDRNKLAVIHIVKKELGLSDDEYRDILAKHAGVRSAKDLDEAGFRRLMHYFVRSRHYRSSRGDITLRQKMYIRHLVEEAGWEEDHFVNFMKKYYKKSALESFSKKEASKLIESLKNIIRHRSG
;
A
#
# COMPACT_ATOMS: atom_id res chain seq x y z
N MET A 1 -3.74 9.28 13.92
CA MET A 1 -3.41 8.10 13.10
C MET A 1 -1.92 7.96 12.95
N ASP A 2 -1.43 6.75 12.67
CA ASP A 2 -0.03 6.49 12.35
C ASP A 2 0.37 7.12 11.00
N ARG A 3 1.59 7.68 10.89
CA ARG A 3 2.14 8.30 9.66
C ARG A 3 2.13 7.31 8.48
N ASN A 4 2.25 6.02 8.79
CA ASN A 4 2.29 4.94 7.82
C ASN A 4 0.95 4.72 7.14
N LYS A 5 -0.13 4.86 7.90
CA LYS A 5 -1.48 4.80 7.37
C LYS A 5 -1.75 5.98 6.45
N LEU A 6 -1.28 7.18 6.82
CA LEU A 6 -1.38 8.35 5.97
C LEU A 6 -0.66 8.15 4.62
N ALA A 7 0.57 7.61 4.65
CA ALA A 7 1.31 7.25 3.45
C ALA A 7 0.57 6.21 2.59
N VAL A 8 0.02 5.17 3.21
CA VAL A 8 -0.82 4.17 2.56
C VAL A 8 -2.01 4.82 1.85
N ILE A 9 -2.75 5.73 2.48
CA ILE A 9 -3.90 6.33 1.79
C ILE A 9 -3.45 7.22 0.62
N HIS A 10 -2.34 7.95 0.75
CA HIS A 10 -1.79 8.71 -0.38
C HIS A 10 -1.36 7.81 -1.54
N ILE A 11 -0.81 6.62 -1.25
CA ILE A 11 -0.53 5.61 -2.26
C ILE A 11 -1.83 5.14 -2.90
N VAL A 12 -2.87 4.81 -2.11
CA VAL A 12 -4.19 4.42 -2.65
C VAL A 12 -4.70 5.49 -3.61
N LYS A 13 -4.68 6.76 -3.20
CA LYS A 13 -5.13 7.89 -4.03
C LYS A 13 -4.41 7.91 -5.38
N LYS A 14 -3.07 7.80 -5.37
CA LYS A 14 -2.24 7.81 -6.58
C LYS A 14 -2.52 6.60 -7.47
N GLU A 15 -2.59 5.42 -6.87
CA GLU A 15 -2.84 4.14 -7.57
C GLU A 15 -4.20 4.10 -8.26
N LEU A 16 -5.20 4.72 -7.64
CA LEU A 16 -6.55 4.77 -8.17
C LEU A 16 -6.78 5.95 -9.11
N GLY A 17 -5.76 6.79 -9.35
CA GLY A 17 -5.86 7.97 -10.20
C GLY A 17 -6.89 8.99 -9.71
N LEU A 18 -7.18 9.00 -8.41
CA LEU A 18 -8.23 9.85 -7.85
C LEU A 18 -7.79 11.31 -7.83
N SER A 19 -8.65 12.20 -8.30
CA SER A 19 -8.50 13.63 -8.05
C SER A 19 -8.61 13.93 -6.55
N ASP A 20 -8.10 15.10 -6.15
CA ASP A 20 -8.19 15.56 -4.76
C ASP A 20 -9.63 15.65 -4.27
N ASP A 21 -10.56 16.04 -5.13
CA ASP A 21 -11.97 16.21 -4.76
C ASP A 21 -12.68 14.86 -4.66
N GLU A 22 -12.51 13.95 -5.63
CA GLU A 22 -13.03 12.58 -5.52
C GLU A 22 -12.51 11.88 -4.26
N TYR A 23 -11.23 12.08 -3.95
CA TYR A 23 -10.60 11.52 -2.77
C TYR A 23 -11.22 12.08 -1.48
N ARG A 24 -11.41 13.41 -1.38
CA ARG A 24 -12.07 14.05 -0.23
C ARG A 24 -13.52 13.59 -0.07
N ASP A 25 -14.24 13.39 -1.16
CA ASP A 25 -15.62 12.90 -1.13
C ASP A 25 -15.70 11.46 -0.64
N ILE A 26 -14.78 10.60 -1.06
CA ILE A 26 -14.65 9.23 -0.55
C ILE A 26 -14.34 9.22 0.95
N LEU A 27 -13.41 10.08 1.41
CA LEU A 27 -13.12 10.26 2.83
C LEU A 27 -14.35 10.68 3.62
N ALA A 28 -15.08 11.69 3.13
CA ALA A 28 -16.27 12.19 3.80
C ALA A 28 -17.36 11.12 3.89
N LYS A 29 -17.59 10.39 2.80
CA LYS A 29 -18.63 9.35 2.70
C LYS A 29 -18.35 8.12 3.55
N HIS A 30 -17.10 7.65 3.62
CA HIS A 30 -16.76 6.37 4.25
C HIS A 30 -16.10 6.51 5.62
N ALA A 31 -15.44 7.63 5.90
CA ALA A 31 -14.76 7.90 7.15
C ALA A 31 -15.33 9.10 7.93
N GLY A 32 -16.18 9.93 7.31
CA GLY A 32 -16.78 11.10 7.96
C GLY A 32 -15.84 12.30 8.07
N VAL A 33 -14.68 12.27 7.40
CA VAL A 33 -13.64 13.31 7.48
C VAL A 33 -13.29 13.84 6.10
N ARG A 34 -12.79 15.08 6.01
CA ARG A 34 -12.34 15.66 4.72
C ARG A 34 -10.83 15.59 4.50
N SER A 35 -10.08 15.14 5.51
CA SER A 35 -8.62 15.02 5.45
C SER A 35 -8.17 13.65 5.93
N ALA A 36 -7.18 13.11 5.23
CA ALA A 36 -6.51 11.88 5.61
C ALA A 36 -5.81 11.98 6.97
N LYS A 37 -5.50 13.20 7.42
CA LYS A 37 -4.87 13.46 8.73
C LYS A 37 -5.85 13.26 9.90
N ASP A 38 -7.15 13.44 9.65
CA ASP A 38 -8.20 13.39 10.67
C ASP A 38 -8.79 11.98 10.83
N LEU A 39 -8.31 11.03 10.05
CA LEU A 39 -8.76 9.65 10.07
C LEU A 39 -8.31 8.93 11.34
N ASP A 40 -9.25 8.18 11.91
CA ASP A 40 -8.99 7.22 12.97
C ASP A 40 -8.82 5.80 12.41
N GLU A 41 -8.49 4.85 13.29
CA GLU A 41 -8.26 3.45 12.90
C GLU A 41 -9.51 2.80 12.29
N ALA A 42 -10.69 3.18 12.78
CA ALA A 42 -11.96 2.66 12.28
C ALA A 42 -12.26 3.17 10.86
N GLY A 43 -12.08 4.48 10.63
CA GLY A 43 -12.22 5.12 9.33
C GLY A 43 -11.23 4.57 8.32
N PHE A 44 -9.98 4.32 8.73
CA PHE A 44 -8.96 3.74 7.88
C PHE A 44 -9.39 2.35 7.39
N ARG A 45 -9.85 1.50 8.32
CA ARG A 45 -10.35 0.16 7.98
C ARG A 45 -11.56 0.22 7.03
N ARG A 46 -12.50 1.15 7.25
CA ARG A 46 -13.67 1.34 6.36
C ARG A 46 -13.25 1.72 4.94
N LEU A 47 -12.34 2.68 4.80
CA LEU A 47 -11.80 3.10 3.49
C LEU A 47 -11.09 1.95 2.78
N MET A 48 -10.18 1.26 3.48
CA MET A 48 -9.48 0.13 2.89
C MET A 48 -10.42 -1.00 2.46
N HIS A 49 -11.48 -1.25 3.23
CA HIS A 49 -12.50 -2.22 2.87
C HIS A 49 -13.27 -1.82 1.61
N TYR A 50 -13.63 -0.54 1.49
CA TYR A 50 -14.26 0.03 0.30
C TYR A 50 -13.36 -0.11 -0.94
N PHE A 51 -12.11 0.33 -0.86
CA PHE A 51 -11.18 0.28 -2.00
C PHE A 51 -10.92 -1.14 -2.48
N VAL A 52 -10.72 -2.11 -1.58
CA VAL A 52 -10.43 -3.50 -1.95
C VAL A 52 -11.66 -4.22 -2.53
N ARG A 53 -12.88 -3.84 -2.14
CA ARG A 53 -14.12 -4.50 -2.62
C ARG A 53 -14.73 -3.83 -3.85
N SER A 54 -14.45 -2.55 -4.08
CA SER A 54 -14.96 -1.82 -5.23
C SER A 54 -14.48 -2.46 -6.54
N ARG A 55 -15.42 -2.82 -7.41
CA ARG A 55 -15.09 -3.35 -8.76
C ARG A 55 -14.37 -2.33 -9.61
N HIS A 56 -14.61 -1.04 -9.36
CA HIS A 56 -14.00 0.07 -10.07
C HIS A 56 -12.50 0.19 -9.82
N TYR A 57 -12.02 -0.31 -8.67
CA TYR A 57 -10.62 -0.23 -8.24
C TYR A 57 -9.89 -1.58 -8.26
N ARG A 58 -10.47 -2.58 -8.93
CA ARG A 58 -9.82 -3.88 -9.10
C ARG A 58 -8.76 -3.76 -10.21
N SER A 59 -7.52 -4.03 -9.86
CA SER A 59 -6.42 -4.22 -10.82
C SER A 59 -6.74 -5.36 -11.80
N SER A 60 -6.13 -5.34 -13.00
CA SER A 60 -6.34 -6.37 -14.01
C SER A 60 -5.99 -7.76 -13.49
N ARG A 61 -6.56 -8.81 -14.10
CA ARG A 61 -6.25 -10.20 -13.72
C ARG A 61 -4.76 -10.47 -13.92
N GLY A 62 -4.00 -10.51 -12.82
CA GLY A 62 -2.57 -10.84 -12.82
C GLY A 62 -1.70 -9.79 -12.16
N ASP A 63 -2.17 -8.55 -12.08
CA ASP A 63 -1.44 -7.43 -11.50
C ASP A 63 -1.33 -7.55 -9.98
N ILE A 64 -0.32 -6.89 -9.42
CA ILE A 64 -0.21 -6.69 -7.99
C ILE A 64 -1.50 -6.03 -7.45
N THR A 65 -2.08 -6.64 -6.43
CA THR A 65 -3.31 -6.12 -5.84
C THR A 65 -3.00 -4.94 -4.91
N LEU A 66 -3.96 -4.01 -4.76
CA LEU A 66 -3.85 -2.91 -3.80
C LEU A 66 -3.50 -3.40 -2.38
N ARG A 67 -4.11 -4.51 -1.94
CA ARG A 67 -3.81 -5.14 -0.65
C ARG A 67 -2.34 -5.56 -0.54
N GLN A 68 -1.76 -6.15 -1.59
CA GLN A 68 -0.35 -6.53 -1.60
C GLN A 68 0.56 -5.30 -1.57
N LYS A 69 0.24 -4.24 -2.34
CA LYS A 69 1.02 -2.99 -2.29
C LYS A 69 1.09 -2.43 -0.86
N MET A 70 -0.05 -2.35 -0.19
CA MET A 70 -0.10 -1.81 1.18
C MET A 70 0.64 -2.68 2.17
N TYR A 71 0.50 -4.00 2.05
CA TYR A 71 1.20 -4.90 2.96
C TYR A 71 2.73 -4.86 2.74
N ILE A 72 3.19 -4.77 1.48
CA ILE A 72 4.60 -4.58 1.16
C ILE A 72 5.13 -3.28 1.76
N ARG A 73 4.39 -2.17 1.62
CA ARG A 73 4.79 -0.87 2.17
C ARG A 73 4.91 -0.92 3.70
N HIS A 74 3.96 -1.57 4.37
CA HIS A 74 4.04 -1.81 5.80
C HIS A 74 5.28 -2.63 6.19
N LEU A 75 5.61 -3.71 5.46
CA LEU A 75 6.79 -4.52 5.74
C LEU A 75 8.11 -3.77 5.47
N VAL A 76 8.18 -2.92 4.46
CA VAL A 76 9.37 -2.08 4.18
C VAL A 76 9.64 -1.15 5.36
N GLU A 77 8.58 -0.58 5.90
CA GLU A 77 8.64 0.34 7.02
C GLU A 77 8.92 -0.38 8.35
N GLU A 78 8.31 -1.54 8.60
CA GLU A 78 8.64 -2.43 9.71
C GLU A 78 10.11 -2.91 9.64
N ALA A 79 10.62 -3.12 8.42
CA ALA A 79 12.03 -3.38 8.20
C ALA A 79 12.91 -2.15 8.40
N GLY A 80 12.37 -0.95 8.67
CA GLY A 80 13.12 0.29 8.83
C GLY A 80 13.92 0.66 7.58
N TRP A 81 13.36 0.42 6.40
CA TRP A 81 14.01 0.71 5.12
C TRP A 81 13.48 1.99 4.50
N GLU A 82 14.39 2.84 4.07
CA GLU A 82 14.10 3.98 3.20
C GLU A 82 13.77 3.53 1.77
N GLU A 83 13.09 4.39 1.01
CA GLU A 83 12.62 4.07 -0.36
C GLU A 83 13.77 3.61 -1.27
N ASP A 84 14.94 4.25 -1.21
CA ASP A 84 16.08 3.89 -2.05
C ASP A 84 16.61 2.49 -1.74
N HIS A 85 16.60 2.08 -0.47
CA HIS A 85 16.99 0.72 -0.10
C HIS A 85 15.99 -0.29 -0.64
N PHE A 86 14.69 0.00 -0.53
CA PHE A 86 13.65 -0.85 -1.08
C PHE A 86 13.74 -0.97 -2.61
N VAL A 87 13.97 0.15 -3.32
CA VAL A 87 14.18 0.16 -4.77
C VAL A 87 15.41 -0.65 -5.16
N ASN A 88 16.53 -0.50 -4.44
CA ASN A 88 17.75 -1.28 -4.69
C ASN A 88 17.54 -2.78 -4.44
N PHE A 89 16.77 -3.13 -3.41
CA PHE A 89 16.39 -4.52 -3.14
C PHE A 89 15.56 -5.11 -4.28
N MET A 90 14.52 -4.39 -4.74
CA MET A 90 13.72 -4.82 -5.89
C MET A 90 14.57 -4.98 -7.15
N LYS A 91 15.47 -4.04 -7.44
CA LYS A 91 16.38 -4.10 -8.59
C LYS A 91 17.30 -5.32 -8.50
N LYS A 92 17.87 -5.59 -7.32
CA LYS A 92 18.82 -6.68 -7.12
C LYS A 92 18.17 -8.06 -7.32
N TYR A 93 17.05 -8.30 -6.65
CA TYR A 93 16.46 -9.64 -6.54
C TYR A 93 15.30 -9.91 -7.51
N TYR A 94 14.61 -8.87 -7.96
CA TYR A 94 13.42 -9.00 -8.83
C TYR A 94 13.60 -8.34 -10.20
N LYS A 95 14.73 -7.64 -10.44
CA LYS A 95 15.00 -6.89 -11.67
C LYS A 95 13.91 -5.85 -11.99
N LYS A 96 13.30 -5.29 -10.96
CA LYS A 96 12.22 -4.30 -11.04
C LYS A 96 12.56 -3.08 -10.20
N SER A 97 12.23 -1.88 -10.69
CA SER A 97 12.46 -0.61 -10.00
C SER A 97 11.19 0.02 -9.44
N ALA A 98 10.02 -0.48 -9.84
CA ALA A 98 8.72 0.03 -9.43
C ALA A 98 7.82 -1.11 -8.97
N LEU A 99 7.13 -0.91 -7.85
CA LEU A 99 6.20 -1.89 -7.28
C LEU A 99 5.06 -2.23 -8.24
N GLU A 100 4.69 -1.28 -9.12
CA GLU A 100 3.56 -1.43 -10.04
C GLU A 100 3.88 -2.39 -11.18
N SER A 101 5.16 -2.67 -11.40
CA SER A 101 5.59 -3.67 -12.38
C SER A 101 5.45 -5.11 -11.87
N PHE A 102 5.10 -5.33 -10.59
CA PHE A 102 4.96 -6.67 -10.02
C PHE A 102 3.63 -7.31 -10.41
N SER A 103 3.67 -8.60 -10.76
CA SER A 103 2.48 -9.45 -10.78
C SER A 103 2.05 -9.81 -9.36
N LYS A 104 0.81 -10.29 -9.21
CA LYS A 104 0.30 -10.86 -7.96
C LYS A 104 1.24 -11.92 -7.39
N LYS A 105 1.80 -12.80 -8.25
CA LYS A 105 2.68 -13.89 -7.82
C LYS A 105 4.02 -13.38 -7.31
N GLU A 106 4.62 -12.43 -8.00
CA GLU A 106 5.89 -11.82 -7.58
C GLU A 106 5.72 -10.99 -6.31
N ALA A 107 4.60 -10.27 -6.18
CA ALA A 107 4.27 -9.53 -4.97
C ALA A 107 4.18 -10.43 -3.74
N SER A 108 3.57 -11.62 -3.87
CA SER A 108 3.58 -12.62 -2.78
C SER A 108 4.99 -13.08 -2.43
N LYS A 109 5.87 -13.29 -3.42
CA LYS A 109 7.28 -13.64 -3.15
C LYS A 109 8.02 -12.50 -2.45
N LEU A 110 7.78 -11.26 -2.86
CA LEU A 110 8.37 -10.07 -2.23
C LEU A 110 7.93 -9.93 -0.76
N ILE A 111 6.66 -10.17 -0.48
CA ILE A 111 6.13 -10.23 0.89
C ILE A 111 6.90 -11.25 1.74
N GLU A 112 7.06 -12.48 1.25
CA GLU A 112 7.78 -13.52 2.01
C GLU A 112 9.26 -13.17 2.21
N SER A 113 9.92 -12.56 1.22
CA SER A 113 11.29 -12.08 1.37
C SER A 113 11.41 -10.98 2.44
N LEU A 114 10.51 -10.00 2.46
CA LEU A 114 10.53 -8.93 3.48
C LEU A 114 10.26 -9.47 4.89
N LYS A 115 9.28 -10.38 5.05
CA LYS A 115 9.03 -11.07 6.33
C LYS A 115 10.26 -11.81 6.84
N ASN A 116 10.96 -12.51 5.95
CA ASN A 116 12.18 -13.23 6.32
C ASN A 116 13.26 -12.26 6.80
N ILE A 117 13.43 -11.11 6.13
CA ILE A 117 14.41 -10.09 6.52
C ILE A 117 14.09 -9.54 7.91
N ILE A 118 12.83 -9.20 8.19
CA ILE A 118 12.40 -8.69 9.49
C ILE A 118 12.66 -9.74 10.59
N ARG A 119 12.33 -11.01 10.32
CA ARG A 119 12.55 -12.11 11.27
C ARG A 119 14.02 -12.28 11.65
N HIS A 120 14.93 -12.23 10.68
CA HIS A 120 16.37 -12.39 10.94
C HIS A 120 17.04 -11.15 11.53
N ARG A 121 16.38 -9.99 11.49
CA ARG A 121 16.83 -8.76 12.17
C ARG A 121 16.46 -8.72 13.66
N SER A 122 15.47 -9.52 14.06
CA SER A 122 14.90 -9.52 15.41
C SER A 122 15.44 -10.65 16.29
N GLY A 123 16.47 -11.36 15.83
CA GLY A 123 17.11 -12.48 16.53
C GLY A 123 18.62 -12.28 16.65
#